data_AF-A0A5F9CB62-F1
#
_entry.id   AF-A0A5F9CB62-F1
#
_cell.length_a   1.000
_cell.length_b   1.000
_cell.length_c   1.000
_cell.angle_alpha   90.00
_cell.angle_beta   90.00
_cell.angle_gamma   90.00
#
_symmetry.space_group_name_H-M   'P 1'
#
loop_
_entity.id
_entity.type
_entity.pdbx_description
1 polymer ?
#
loop_
_entity_poly.entity_id
_entity_poly.type
_entity_poly.pdbx_seq_one_letter_code
_entity_poly.pdbx_strand_id
1 'polypeptide(L)' 'MNRRHCERQYIYYNFGMDSIVNNSNHKLLLYYTETRLIRPIGGQLTNIYQGSLFLMWGAEGF' A
#
# COMPACT_ATOMS: atom_id res chain seq x y z
N MET A 1 -35.49 17.01 12.38
CA MET A 1 -34.59 16.17 11.54
C MET A 1 -33.22 16.16 12.18
N ASN A 2 -32.77 15.02 12.72
CA ASN A 2 -31.42 14.88 13.26
C ASN A 2 -30.42 14.80 12.11
N ARG A 3 -29.50 15.78 12.01
CA ARG A 3 -28.34 15.65 11.13
C ARG A 3 -27.49 14.48 11.63
N ARG A 4 -27.47 13.36 10.90
CA ARG A 4 -26.40 12.38 11.05
C ARG A 4 -25.11 13.04 10.58
N HIS A 5 -24.20 13.32 11.50
CA HIS A 5 -22.83 13.67 11.14
C HIS A 5 -22.21 12.44 10.47
N CYS A 6 -21.90 12.57 9.18
CA CYS A 6 -21.01 11.64 8.51
C CYS A 6 -19.58 12.09 8.84
N GLU A 7 -18.82 11.26 9.54
CA GLU A 7 -17.43 11.57 9.86
C GLU A 7 -16.53 11.31 8.64
N ARG A 8 -15.62 12.23 8.36
CA ARG A 8 -14.75 12.17 7.18
C ARG A 8 -13.65 11.13 7.40
N GLN A 9 -13.49 10.21 6.44
CA GLN A 9 -12.42 9.22 6.39
C GLN A 9 -11.35 9.67 5.38
N TYR A 10 -10.09 9.34 5.64
CA TYR A 10 -8.97 9.65 4.74
C TYR A 10 -8.28 8.36 4.31
N ILE A 11 -8.05 8.21 3.00
CA ILE A 11 -7.37 7.05 2.42
C ILE A 11 -6.13 7.54 1.67
N TYR A 12 -4.98 6.95 1.99
CA TYR A 12 -3.71 7.21 1.34
C TYR A 12 -3.28 5.96 0.59
N TYR A 13 -2.78 6.15 -0.63
CA TYR A 13 -2.24 5.08 -1.45
C TYR A 13 -0.77 5.38 -1.75
N ASN A 14 0.08 4.37 -1.60
CA ASN A 14 1.47 4.41 -2.01
C ASN A 14 1.75 3.23 -2.93
N PHE A 15 2.45 3.48 -4.04
CA PHE A 15 2.80 2.49 -5.03
C PHE A 15 4.28 2.66 -5.37
N GLY A 16 5.00 1.56 -5.52
CA GLY A 16 6.39 1.62 -5.92
C GLY A 16 6.88 0.34 -6.57
N MET A 17 8.03 0.48 -7.22
CA MET A 17 8.75 -0.62 -7.83
C MET A 17 10.25 -0.44 -7.56
N ASP A 18 10.88 -1.47 -7.03
CA ASP A 18 12.31 -1.49 -6.74
C ASP A 18 12.97 -2.69 -7.43
N SER A 19 14.23 -2.56 -7.82
CA SER A 19 15.03 -3.68 -8.28
C SER A 19 15.81 -4.30 -7.12
N ILE A 20 15.62 -5.59 -6.87
CA ILE A 20 16.41 -6.36 -5.91
C ILE A 20 17.32 -7.29 -6.71
N VAL A 21 18.61 -7.28 -6.40
CA VAL A 21 19.55 -8.30 -6.92
C VAL A 21 19.55 -9.47 -5.95
N ASN A 22 19.27 -10.66 -6.45
CA ASN A 22 19.32 -11.86 -5.61
C ASN A 22 20.77 -12.39 -5.49
N ASN A 23 20.97 -13.41 -4.65
CA ASN A 23 22.30 -14.02 -4.43
C ASN A 23 22.90 -14.71 -5.66
N SER A 24 22.12 -14.94 -6.72
CA SER A 24 22.58 -15.46 -8.00
C SER A 24 22.77 -14.37 -9.08
N ASN A 25 22.83 -13.10 -8.68
CA ASN A 25 23.00 -11.92 -9.55
C ASN A 25 21.87 -11.71 -10.58
N HIS A 26 20.74 -12.38 -10.43
CA HIS A 26 19.56 -12.10 -11.24
C HIS A 26 18.82 -10.88 -10.67
N LYS A 27 18.39 -9.99 -11.57
CA LYS A 27 17.56 -8.83 -11.22
C LYS A 27 16.11 -9.26 -11.06
N LEU A 28 15.59 -9.12 -9.85
CA LEU A 28 14.17 -9.25 -9.54
C LEU A 28 13.55 -7.86 -9.45
N LEU A 29 12.34 -7.72 -9.96
CA LEU A 29 11.52 -6.53 -9.77
C LEU A 29 10.55 -6.79 -8.62
N LEU A 30 10.59 -5.91 -7.63
CA LEU A 30 9.67 -5.89 -6.51
C LEU A 30 8.62 -4.82 -6.78
N TYR A 31 7.35 -5.20 -6.86
CA TYR A 31 6.24 -4.26 -6.94
C TYR A 31 5.46 -4.28 -5.62
N TYR A 32 5.14 -3.10 -5.08
CA TYR A 32 4.38 -2.99 -3.84
C TYR A 32 3.25 -1.97 -3.93
N THR A 33 2.20 -2.26 -3.17
CA THR A 33 1.06 -1.37 -2.96
C THR A 33 0.80 -1.26 -1.45
N GLU A 34 0.66 -0.05 -0.93
CA GLU A 34 0.29 0.21 0.45
C GLU A 34 -0.94 1.12 0.50
N THR A 35 -1.93 0.73 1.28
CA THR A 35 -3.13 1.51 1.57
C THR A 35 -3.21 1.78 3.05
N ARG A 36 -3.31 3.06 3.43
CA ARG A 36 -3.54 3.50 4.80
C ARG A 36 -4.90 4.19 4.91
N LEU A 37 -5.77 3.65 5.74
CA LEU A 37 -7.09 4.21 6.04
C LEU A 37 -7.09 4.80 7.46
N ILE A 38 -7.41 6.08 7.58
CA ILE A 38 -7.68 6.75 8.85
C ILE A 38 -9.19 6.92 8.96
N ARG A 39 -9.79 6.23 9.94
CA ARG A 39 -11.21 6.39 10.25
C ARG A 39 -11.46 6.44 11.75
N PRO A 40 -12.48 7.19 12.19
CA PRO A 40 -12.95 7.13 13.56
C PRO A 40 -13.65 5.80 13.86
N ILE A 41 -13.29 5.17 14.98
CA ILE A 41 -13.95 3.99 15.56
C ILE A 41 -14.15 4.28 17.04
N GLY A 42 -15.41 4.33 17.50
CA GLY A 42 -15.71 4.60 18.92
C GLY A 42 -15.21 5.96 19.43
N GLY A 43 -15.10 6.98 18.56
CA GLY A 43 -14.61 8.31 18.91
C GLY A 43 -13.09 8.48 18.88
N GLN A 44 -12.32 7.44 18.51
CA GLN A 44 -10.87 7.50 18.34
C GLN A 44 -10.45 7.33 16.87
N LEU A 45 -9.43 8.06 16.42
CA LEU A 45 -8.85 7.88 15.10
C LEU A 45 -8.02 6.59 15.05
N THR A 46 -8.44 5.64 14.23
CA THR A 46 -7.74 4.37 14.02
C THR A 46 -7.04 4.37 12.66
N ASN A 47 -5.78 3.93 12.63
CA ASN A 47 -5.03 3.67 11.41
C ASN A 47 -5.16 2.19 11.03
N ILE A 48 -5.64 1.91 9.82
CA ILE A 48 -5.69 0.57 9.24
C ILE A 48 -4.70 0.54 8.08
N TYR A 49 -3.78 -0.43 8.11
CA TYR A 49 -2.77 -0.65 7.06
C TYR A 49 -3.09 -1.93 6.30
N GLN A 50 -3.12 -1.86 4.98
CA GLN A 50 -3.23 -3.02 4.11
C GLN A 50 -2.26 -2.84 2.95
N GLY A 51 -1.42 -3.84 2.70
CA GLY A 51 -0.45 -3.80 1.61
C GLY A 51 -0.33 -5.13 0.89
N SER A 52 0.30 -5.11 -0.28
CA SER A 52 0.59 -6.29 -1.08
C SER A 52 1.96 -6.13 -1.74
N LEU A 53 2.66 -7.25 -1.89
CA LEU A 53 4.01 -7.34 -2.40
C LEU A 53 4.07 -8.42 -3.47
N PHE A 54 4.59 -8.08 -4.65
CA PHE A 54 4.71 -8.99 -5.79
C PHE A 54 6.16 -9.04 -6.27
N LEU A 55 6.67 -10.24 -6.46
CA LEU A 55 7.99 -10.48 -7.07
C LEU A 55 7.79 -10.91 -8.52
N MET A 56 8.47 -10.21 -9.43
CA MET A 56 8.47 -10.52 -10.85
C MET A 56 9.91 -10.68 -11.32
N TRP A 57 10.15 -11.63 -12.22
CA TRP A 57 11.41 -11.68 -12.95
C TRP A 57 11.46 -10.48 -13.90
N GLY A 58 12.55 -9.71 -13.84
CA GLY A 58 12.80 -8.72 -14.89
C GLY A 58 13.03 -9.45 -16.21
N ALA A 59 12.35 -9.04 -17.27
CA ALA A 59 12.76 -9.46 -18.62
C ALA A 59 14.14 -8.85 -18.89
N GLU A 60 15.17 -9.69 -18.98
CA GLU A 60 16.49 -9.25 -19.43
C GLU A 60 16.39 -8.87 -20.93
N GLY A 61 16.33 -7.57 -21.23
CA GLY A 61 16.30 -7.07 -22.62
C GLY A 61 15.59 -5.72 -22.79
N PHE A 62 16.23 -4.63 -22.36
CA PHE A 62 16.08 -3.29 -22.93
C PHE A 62 17.47 -2.78 -23.32
#